data_AF-A0AA39MS68-F1
#
_entry.id   AF-A0AA39MS68-F1
#
_cell.length_a   1.000
_cell.length_b   1.000
_cell.length_c   1.000
_cell.angle_alpha   90.00
_cell.angle_beta   90.00
_cell.angle_gamma   90.00
#
_symmetry.space_group_name_H-M   'P 1'
#
loop_
_entity.id
_entity.type
_entity.pdbx_description
1 polymer ?
#
loop_
_entity_poly.entity_id
_entity_poly.type
_entity_poly.pdbx_seq_one_letter_code
_entity_poly.pdbx_strand_id
1 'polypeptide(L)'
;MPPLYPELYDLIIDHLADDFGALGACALVCSGFLPRCRHYMFRDVVFYPPRAPGEESRCGVFLRCFGDRAGLVEGLTVYERGLPGGKGMRTDEWMGDLPRVLPLFVSLRRVRGEECGVQGGLCRELETLRVGDWEYLFGREGVISLERLRDVVWPVTSEVGSWMPGVHELFGRAKRLERAMLLDWRGSHRNLDHITPIPDISHLRFLTVFVPLAYTDRYEVRRALVCSKDKVDKVETAVSVLDWTRRMLDTGVRLEEVVIIVNGKSVVEDEAVRQAWARVLRSGVVVRVEGGWKETVKEWIGWPRVERAERREGLYEL
;
A
#
# COMPACT_ATOMS: atom_id res chain seq x y z
N MET A 1 -0.48 31.65 -37.99
CA MET A 1 0.20 30.35 -38.01
C MET A 1 -0.67 29.39 -38.81
N PRO A 2 -0.10 28.62 -39.77
CA PRO A 2 -0.82 27.50 -40.35
C PRO A 2 -1.24 26.53 -39.23
N PRO A 3 -2.43 25.91 -39.31
CA PRO A 3 -2.88 24.96 -38.29
C PRO A 3 -1.93 23.76 -38.29
N LEU A 4 -1.27 23.53 -37.15
CA LEU A 4 -0.56 22.27 -36.93
C LEU A 4 -1.60 21.19 -36.62
N TYR A 5 -1.25 19.94 -36.90
CA TYR A 5 -2.06 18.79 -36.51
C TYR A 5 -2.22 18.74 -34.98
N PRO A 6 -3.43 18.51 -34.44
CA PRO A 6 -3.66 18.45 -33.00
C PRO A 6 -2.71 17.51 -32.25
N GLU A 7 -2.33 16.40 -32.86
CA GLU A 7 -1.41 15.40 -32.33
C GLU A 7 -0.02 15.97 -32.05
N LEU A 8 0.42 16.97 -32.84
CA LEU A 8 1.69 17.65 -32.59
C LEU A 8 1.60 18.55 -31.36
N TYR A 9 0.44 19.14 -31.08
CA TYR A 9 0.24 19.91 -29.86
C TYR A 9 0.31 19.02 -28.63
N ASP A 10 -0.36 17.87 -28.66
CA ASP A 10 -0.30 16.90 -27.57
C ASP A 10 1.13 16.42 -27.34
N LEU A 11 1.88 16.05 -28.38
CA LEU A 11 3.28 15.65 -28.26
C LEU A 11 4.16 16.75 -27.63
N ILE A 12 3.98 18.02 -28.02
CA ILE A 12 4.73 19.14 -27.45
C ILE A 12 4.40 19.30 -25.96
N ILE A 13 3.11 19.25 -25.60
CA ILE A 13 2.69 19.41 -24.20
C ILE A 13 3.11 18.21 -23.34
N ASP A 14 3.10 17.00 -23.90
CA ASP A 14 3.52 15.77 -23.22
C ASP A 14 5.01 15.85 -22.83
N HIS A 15 5.85 16.47 -23.65
CA HIS A 15 7.25 16.74 -23.31
C HIS A 15 7.44 17.76 -22.18
N LEU A 16 6.40 18.53 -21.83
CA LEU A 16 6.40 19.53 -20.77
C LEU A 16 5.64 19.06 -19.52
N ALA A 17 5.24 17.79 -19.44
CA ALA A 17 4.35 17.27 -18.40
C ALA A 17 4.79 17.59 -16.96
N ASP A 18 6.09 17.72 -16.71
CA ASP A 18 6.67 17.98 -15.37
C ASP A 18 7.05 19.45 -15.12
N ASP A 19 6.96 20.33 -16.15
CA ASP A 19 7.27 21.76 -16.03
C ASP A 19 5.98 22.59 -15.97
N PHE A 20 5.44 22.73 -14.75
CA PHE A 20 4.22 23.51 -14.51
C PHE A 20 4.33 24.98 -14.96
N GLY A 21 5.53 25.56 -14.93
CA GLY A 21 5.75 26.93 -15.41
C GLY A 21 5.57 27.01 -16.92
N ALA A 22 6.20 26.10 -17.65
CA ALA A 22 6.06 25.99 -19.10
C ALA A 22 4.62 25.64 -19.52
N LEU A 23 3.96 24.72 -18.82
CA LEU A 23 2.56 24.36 -19.06
C LEU A 23 1.62 25.54 -18.86
N GLY A 24 1.85 26.35 -17.81
CA GLY A 24 1.11 27.57 -17.54
C GLY A 24 1.27 28.60 -18.66
N ALA A 25 2.50 28.81 -19.14
CA ALA A 25 2.76 29.69 -20.28
C ALA A 25 2.09 29.15 -21.56
N CYS A 26 2.21 27.86 -21.85
CA CYS A 26 1.60 27.19 -22.99
C CYS A 26 0.08 27.31 -23.01
N ALA A 27 -0.56 27.21 -21.84
CA ALA A 27 -2.01 27.36 -21.69
C ALA A 27 -2.51 28.77 -22.11
N LEU A 28 -1.64 29.78 -22.12
CA LEU A 28 -1.95 31.15 -22.52
C LEU A 28 -1.68 31.43 -24.00
N VAL A 29 -0.94 30.55 -24.71
CA VAL A 29 -0.55 30.75 -26.11
C VAL A 29 -1.76 30.61 -27.04
N CYS A 30 -2.53 29.53 -26.91
CA CYS A 30 -3.75 29.32 -27.69
C CYS A 30 -4.74 28.39 -26.99
N SER A 31 -6.02 28.47 -27.37
CA SER A 31 -7.09 27.63 -26.81
C SER A 31 -6.92 26.14 -27.08
N GLY A 32 -6.16 25.77 -28.13
CA GLY A 32 -5.87 24.38 -28.45
C GLY A 32 -4.98 23.68 -27.41
N PHE A 33 -4.11 24.41 -26.71
CA PHE A 33 -3.21 23.83 -25.70
C PHE A 33 -3.89 23.65 -24.35
N LEU A 34 -4.93 24.45 -24.10
CA LEU A 34 -5.55 24.57 -22.79
C LEU A 34 -6.08 23.24 -22.22
N PRO A 35 -6.76 22.35 -22.98
CA PRO A 35 -7.24 21.08 -22.43
C PRO A 35 -6.10 20.18 -21.95
N ARG A 36 -5.04 20.03 -22.75
CA ARG A 36 -3.89 19.17 -22.43
C ARG A 36 -3.04 19.74 -21.30
N CYS A 37 -2.77 21.04 -21.31
CA CYS A 37 -2.07 21.72 -20.20
C CYS A 37 -2.85 21.56 -18.88
N ARG A 38 -4.17 21.76 -18.90
CA ARG A 38 -5.01 21.59 -17.70
C ARG A 38 -4.98 20.16 -17.19
N HIS A 39 -5.02 19.16 -18.08
CA HIS A 39 -4.88 17.78 -17.65
C HIS A 39 -3.60 17.60 -16.83
N TYR A 40 -2.44 18.00 -17.33
CA TYR A 40 -1.18 17.87 -16.57
C TYR A 40 -1.14 18.72 -15.30
N MET A 41 -1.61 19.97 -15.34
CA MET A 41 -1.59 20.86 -14.17
C MET A 41 -2.49 20.38 -13.01
N PHE A 42 -3.55 19.64 -13.30
CA PHE A 42 -4.49 19.12 -12.31
C PHE A 42 -4.39 17.60 -12.12
N ARG A 43 -3.53 16.90 -12.87
CA ARG A 43 -3.37 15.44 -12.77
C ARG A 43 -2.95 15.02 -11.37
N ASP A 44 -2.02 15.74 -10.78
CA ASP A 44 -1.47 15.47 -9.46
C ASP A 44 -1.67 16.70 -8.57
N VAL A 45 -2.60 16.61 -7.61
CA VAL A 45 -2.93 17.71 -6.68
C VAL A 45 -2.26 17.45 -5.34
N VAL A 46 -1.72 18.52 -4.76
CA VAL A 46 -1.07 18.47 -3.46
C VAL A 46 -1.80 19.37 -2.46
N PHE A 47 -2.23 18.79 -1.35
CA PHE A 47 -2.80 19.50 -0.23
C PHE A 47 -1.80 19.63 0.90
N TYR A 48 -1.50 20.89 1.23
CA TYR A 48 -0.70 21.26 2.37
C TYR A 48 -1.60 21.81 3.47
N PRO A 49 -1.22 21.62 4.74
CA PRO A 49 -1.90 22.28 5.84
C PRO A 49 -1.70 23.80 5.74
N PRO A 50 -2.63 24.59 6.28
CA PRO A 50 -2.50 26.04 6.37
C PRO A 50 -1.17 26.45 7.02
N ARG A 51 -0.58 27.56 6.57
CA ARG A 51 0.68 28.07 7.14
C ARG A 51 0.43 28.78 8.48
N ALA A 52 -0.77 29.29 8.69
CA ALA A 52 -1.18 29.94 9.92
C ALA A 52 -2.63 29.57 10.29
N PRO A 53 -3.00 29.61 11.59
CA PRO A 53 -4.40 29.52 12.00
C PRO A 53 -5.25 30.57 11.30
N GLY A 54 -6.40 30.17 10.76
CA GLY A 54 -7.32 31.04 10.01
C GLY A 54 -6.99 31.24 8.54
N GLU A 55 -5.87 30.72 8.03
CA GLU A 55 -5.64 30.63 6.59
C GLU A 55 -6.53 29.52 6.01
N GLU A 56 -7.14 29.79 4.86
CA GLU A 56 -8.00 28.83 4.17
C GLU A 56 -7.21 27.57 3.78
N SER A 57 -7.80 26.40 4.02
CA SER A 57 -7.20 25.13 3.64
C SER A 57 -6.99 25.09 2.12
N ARG A 58 -5.91 24.45 1.66
CA ARG A 58 -5.71 24.21 0.21
C ARG A 58 -6.88 23.42 -0.38
N CYS A 59 -7.51 22.57 0.42
CA CYS A 59 -8.77 21.89 0.08
C CYS A 59 -9.90 22.88 -0.21
N GLY A 60 -10.11 23.87 0.67
CA GLY A 60 -11.13 24.92 0.50
C GLY A 60 -10.86 25.79 -0.72
N VAL A 61 -9.61 26.21 -0.91
CA VAL A 61 -9.18 26.92 -2.12
C VAL A 61 -9.43 26.09 -3.37
N PHE A 62 -9.12 24.79 -3.33
CA PHE A 62 -9.36 23.89 -4.45
C PHE A 62 -10.84 23.76 -4.78
N LEU A 63 -11.71 23.55 -3.78
CA LEU A 63 -13.16 23.48 -3.99
C LEU A 63 -13.69 24.74 -4.66
N ARG A 64 -13.29 25.91 -4.15
CA ARG A 64 -13.79 27.20 -4.63
C ARG A 64 -13.29 27.54 -6.03
N CYS A 65 -12.02 27.28 -6.31
CA CYS A 65 -11.37 27.77 -7.53
C CYS A 65 -11.29 26.73 -8.65
N PHE A 66 -11.28 25.43 -8.30
CA PHE A 66 -10.92 24.35 -9.20
C PHE A 66 -11.86 23.14 -9.09
N GLY A 67 -13.04 23.29 -8.47
CA GLY A 67 -14.02 22.21 -8.36
C GLY A 67 -14.43 21.62 -9.71
N ASP A 68 -14.49 22.43 -10.77
CA ASP A 68 -14.78 21.99 -12.14
C ASP A 68 -13.63 21.17 -12.78
N ARG A 69 -12.45 21.16 -12.16
CA ARG A 69 -11.26 20.41 -12.58
C ARG A 69 -11.06 19.12 -11.79
N ALA A 70 -11.88 18.85 -10.79
CA ALA A 70 -11.73 17.69 -9.91
C ALA A 70 -11.71 16.36 -10.68
N GLY A 71 -12.47 16.24 -11.77
CA GLY A 71 -12.46 15.05 -12.63
C GLY A 71 -11.16 14.81 -13.41
N LEU A 72 -10.21 15.75 -13.39
CA LEU A 72 -8.87 15.60 -13.98
C LEU A 72 -7.84 15.06 -12.98
N VAL A 73 -8.17 15.01 -11.69
CA VAL A 73 -7.26 14.60 -10.62
C VAL A 73 -7.11 13.09 -10.64
N GLU A 74 -5.90 12.61 -10.92
CA GLU A 74 -5.52 11.20 -10.92
C GLU A 74 -4.63 10.83 -9.72
N GLY A 75 -3.91 11.82 -9.17
CA GLY A 75 -3.06 11.71 -8.00
C GLY A 75 -3.39 12.77 -6.96
N LEU A 76 -3.50 12.37 -5.70
CA LEU A 76 -3.64 13.27 -4.56
C LEU A 76 -2.49 13.02 -3.59
N THR A 77 -1.74 14.06 -3.24
CA THR A 77 -0.78 14.01 -2.13
C THR A 77 -1.26 14.90 -1.00
N VAL A 78 -1.38 14.35 0.21
CA VAL A 78 -1.77 15.10 1.41
C VAL A 78 -0.55 15.20 2.32
N TYR A 79 -0.04 16.41 2.51
CA TYR A 79 1.05 16.68 3.44
C TYR A 79 0.48 16.94 4.82
N GLU A 80 1.21 16.51 5.84
CA GLU A 80 1.02 16.98 7.20
C GLU A 80 2.16 17.91 7.59
N ARG A 81 1.89 18.85 8.50
CA ARG A 81 2.91 19.73 9.03
C ARG A 81 3.25 19.28 10.43
N GLY A 82 4.41 18.67 10.57
CA GLY A 82 5.08 18.57 11.85
C GLY A 82 5.34 19.98 12.38
N LEU A 83 4.60 20.39 13.42
CA LEU A 83 4.95 21.61 14.13
C LEU A 83 6.25 21.35 14.93
N PRO A 84 7.16 22.35 15.01
CA PRO A 84 8.35 22.24 15.82
C PRO A 84 8.00 21.88 17.28
N GLY A 85 8.63 20.84 17.83
CA GLY A 85 8.44 20.43 19.23
C GLY A 85 7.32 19.42 19.48
N GLY A 86 6.86 18.68 18.46
CA GLY A 86 5.94 17.54 18.63
C GLY A 86 4.50 17.91 19.02
N LYS A 87 4.21 19.21 19.15
CA LYS A 87 2.85 19.73 19.30
C LYS A 87 2.25 19.98 17.92
N GLY A 88 2.05 18.92 17.13
CA GLY A 88 1.38 19.02 15.83
C GLY A 88 0.03 19.73 15.96
N MET A 89 -0.30 20.60 15.00
CA MET A 89 -1.68 21.07 14.85
C MET A 89 -2.47 19.81 14.52
N ARG A 90 -3.53 19.52 15.28
CA ARG A 90 -4.31 18.32 14.99
C ARG A 90 -4.80 18.40 13.54
N THR A 91 -4.58 17.33 12.82
CA THR A 91 -4.89 17.20 11.40
C THR A 91 -6.39 17.25 11.10
N ASP A 92 -7.23 17.08 12.13
CA ASP A 92 -8.68 17.09 12.06
C ASP A 92 -9.28 18.43 11.56
N GLU A 93 -8.71 19.57 11.95
CA GLU A 93 -9.35 20.86 11.69
C GLU A 93 -9.26 21.30 10.21
N TRP A 94 -8.10 21.18 9.58
CA TRP A 94 -7.92 21.60 8.18
C TRP A 94 -8.32 20.52 7.16
N MET A 95 -8.34 19.24 7.57
CA MET A 95 -8.87 18.16 6.75
C MET A 95 -10.41 18.11 6.74
N GLY A 96 -11.10 18.98 7.49
CA GLY A 96 -12.57 19.02 7.51
C GLY A 96 -13.22 19.18 6.12
N ASP A 97 -12.52 19.80 5.17
CA ASP A 97 -12.99 19.95 3.78
C ASP A 97 -12.66 18.74 2.89
N LEU A 98 -11.71 17.90 3.26
CA LEU A 98 -11.23 16.78 2.44
C LEU A 98 -12.36 15.79 2.08
N PRO A 99 -13.27 15.40 3.00
CA PRO A 99 -14.43 14.58 2.66
C PRO A 99 -15.38 15.20 1.62
N ARG A 100 -15.37 16.54 1.46
CA ARG A 100 -16.17 17.23 0.44
C ARG A 100 -15.48 17.25 -0.92
N VAL A 101 -14.15 17.27 -0.93
CA VAL A 101 -13.33 17.26 -2.15
C VAL A 101 -13.27 15.87 -2.76
N LEU A 102 -13.03 14.84 -1.94
CA LEU A 102 -12.70 13.50 -2.43
C LEU A 102 -13.74 12.89 -3.38
N PRO A 103 -15.08 13.03 -3.16
CA PRO A 103 -16.08 12.57 -4.11
C PRO A 103 -16.05 13.26 -5.48
N LEU A 104 -15.39 14.42 -5.61
CA LEU A 104 -15.25 15.12 -6.87
C LEU A 104 -14.11 14.55 -7.73
N PHE A 105 -13.18 13.80 -7.13
CA PHE A 105 -12.04 13.18 -7.82
C PHE A 105 -12.41 11.84 -8.44
N VAL A 106 -13.35 11.84 -9.39
CA VAL A 106 -13.84 10.64 -10.08
C VAL A 106 -12.76 9.88 -10.86
N SER A 107 -11.62 10.51 -11.14
CA SER A 107 -10.46 9.94 -11.83
C SER A 107 -9.31 9.56 -10.90
N LEU A 108 -9.49 9.68 -9.57
CA LEU A 108 -8.43 9.46 -8.60
C LEU A 108 -7.98 7.99 -8.60
N ARG A 109 -6.70 7.78 -8.92
CA ARG A 109 -6.08 6.45 -8.97
C ARG A 109 -4.98 6.27 -7.94
N ARG A 110 -4.43 7.38 -7.43
CA ARG A 110 -3.27 7.39 -6.54
C ARG A 110 -3.53 8.36 -5.39
N VAL A 111 -3.30 7.92 -4.16
CA VAL A 111 -3.28 8.79 -2.97
C VAL A 111 -1.96 8.57 -2.25
N ARG A 112 -1.27 9.67 -1.96
CA ARG A 112 0.02 9.74 -1.26
C ARG A 112 -0.07 10.71 -0.10
N GLY A 113 0.88 10.63 0.80
CA GLY A 113 0.96 11.47 1.97
C GLY A 113 2.24 11.21 2.71
N GLU A 114 2.72 12.29 3.31
CA GLU A 114 4.05 12.41 3.86
C GLU A 114 3.91 12.89 5.31
N GLU A 115 4.62 12.22 6.22
CA GLU A 115 4.32 12.15 7.66
C GLU A 115 4.29 13.48 8.43
N CYS A 116 3.33 13.61 9.38
CA CYS A 116 3.62 13.61 10.82
C CYS A 116 2.36 13.28 11.68
N GLY A 117 2.10 11.99 11.94
CA GLY A 117 1.61 11.51 13.25
C GLY A 117 0.15 11.69 13.70
N VAL A 118 -0.84 12.09 12.88
CA VAL A 118 -2.25 12.18 13.37
C VAL A 118 -3.32 11.80 12.32
N GLN A 119 -4.41 11.18 12.78
CA GLN A 119 -5.55 10.59 12.05
C GLN A 119 -6.23 11.48 10.98
N GLY A 120 -6.51 10.93 9.79
CA GLY A 120 -7.03 11.63 8.61
C GLY A 120 -8.22 11.01 7.84
N GLY A 121 -8.81 11.80 6.91
CA GLY A 121 -10.18 11.74 6.31
C GLY A 121 -10.47 10.96 5.00
N LEU A 122 -11.78 10.77 4.71
CA LEU A 122 -12.53 9.84 3.80
C LEU A 122 -12.42 9.94 2.25
N CYS A 123 -12.16 8.83 1.54
CA CYS A 123 -12.60 8.59 0.14
C CYS A 123 -13.53 7.35 0.05
N ARG A 124 -14.76 7.48 -0.49
CA ARG A 124 -15.72 6.37 -0.66
C ARG A 124 -15.58 5.63 -2.00
N GLU A 125 -14.85 6.20 -2.95
CA GLU A 125 -14.77 5.70 -4.33
C GLU A 125 -13.45 5.03 -4.66
N LEU A 126 -12.59 4.82 -3.65
CA LEU A 126 -11.27 4.26 -3.85
C LEU A 126 -11.38 2.78 -4.28
N GLU A 127 -11.14 2.50 -5.57
CA GLU A 127 -11.10 1.14 -6.11
C GLU A 127 -9.72 0.50 -6.00
N THR A 128 -8.65 1.30 -6.02
CA THR A 128 -7.27 0.81 -5.91
C THR A 128 -6.51 1.63 -4.88
N LEU A 129 -5.92 0.94 -3.90
CA LEU A 129 -5.03 1.52 -2.91
C LEU A 129 -3.62 0.98 -3.14
N ARG A 130 -2.74 1.83 -3.66
CA ARG A 130 -1.28 1.59 -3.69
C ARG A 130 -0.68 2.41 -2.55
N VAL A 131 -0.39 1.76 -1.44
CA VAL A 131 0.24 2.44 -0.29
C VAL A 131 1.75 2.51 -0.57
N GLY A 132 2.42 3.57 -0.13
CA GLY A 132 3.90 3.67 -0.09
C GLY A 132 4.36 3.68 1.37
N ASP A 133 5.46 4.35 1.70
CA ASP A 133 5.86 4.62 3.09
C ASP A 133 4.78 5.41 3.84
N TRP A 134 3.99 4.74 4.67
CA TRP A 134 3.00 5.39 5.53
C TRP A 134 2.82 4.65 6.84
N GLU A 135 2.86 5.42 7.92
CA GLU A 135 2.48 5.02 9.27
C GLU A 135 1.09 5.52 9.71
N TYR A 136 0.18 6.11 8.90
CA TYR A 136 -0.98 6.84 9.51
C TYR A 136 -2.37 6.80 8.82
N LEU A 137 -2.62 5.94 7.83
CA LEU A 137 -3.91 5.99 7.09
C LEU A 137 -5.14 5.44 7.83
N PHE A 138 -4.98 4.71 8.93
CA PHE A 138 -6.10 4.01 9.56
C PHE A 138 -6.10 4.18 11.09
N GLY A 139 -6.53 5.36 11.53
CA GLY A 139 -6.87 5.58 12.92
C GLY A 139 -7.94 4.60 13.45
N ARG A 140 -7.98 4.46 14.78
CA ARG A 140 -8.90 3.60 15.56
C ARG A 140 -10.40 3.80 15.23
N GLU A 141 -10.76 4.96 14.68
CA GLU A 141 -12.11 5.36 14.30
C GLU A 141 -12.42 5.15 12.80
N GLY A 142 -11.50 4.55 12.03
CA GLY A 142 -11.80 3.98 10.70
C GLY A 142 -12.39 4.96 9.68
N VAL A 143 -11.57 5.88 9.18
CA VAL A 143 -12.05 7.04 8.41
C VAL A 143 -12.09 6.78 6.89
N ILE A 144 -11.70 5.62 6.38
CA ILE A 144 -11.78 5.30 4.94
C ILE A 144 -12.81 4.19 4.73
N SER A 145 -13.83 4.44 3.90
CA SER A 145 -14.72 3.36 3.45
C SER A 145 -13.97 2.50 2.45
N LEU A 146 -13.77 1.23 2.79
CA LEU A 146 -13.13 0.25 1.92
C LEU A 146 -14.15 -0.54 1.09
N GLU A 147 -15.43 -0.18 1.15
CA GLU A 147 -16.52 -0.93 0.52
C GLU A 147 -16.34 -1.12 -0.99
N ARG A 148 -15.69 -0.17 -1.67
CA ARG A 148 -15.42 -0.22 -3.13
C ARG A 148 -14.00 -0.64 -3.48
N LEU A 149 -13.14 -0.86 -2.49
CA LEU A 149 -11.75 -1.22 -2.71
C LEU A 149 -11.66 -2.60 -3.36
N ARG A 150 -11.02 -2.68 -4.53
CA ARG A 150 -10.80 -3.92 -5.30
C ARG A 150 -9.36 -4.39 -5.25
N ASP A 151 -8.42 -3.45 -5.21
CA ASP A 151 -7.00 -3.77 -5.24
C ASP A 151 -6.25 -3.08 -4.10
N VAL A 152 -5.50 -3.85 -3.31
CA VAL A 152 -4.53 -3.36 -2.34
C VAL A 152 -3.15 -3.85 -2.74
N VAL A 153 -2.29 -2.91 -3.13
CA VAL A 153 -0.91 -3.17 -3.55
C VAL A 153 0.03 -2.54 -2.55
N TRP A 154 0.07 -3.11 -1.34
CA TRP A 154 1.08 -2.85 -0.32
C TRP A 154 0.97 -3.89 0.78
N PRO A 155 2.08 -4.31 1.41
CA PRO A 155 2.03 -5.24 2.51
C PRO A 155 1.19 -4.72 3.68
N VAL A 156 -0.01 -5.29 3.85
CA VAL A 156 -0.74 -5.13 5.11
C VAL A 156 -0.05 -6.00 6.14
N THR A 157 0.45 -5.40 7.21
CA THR A 157 1.08 -6.14 8.30
C THR A 157 0.05 -6.79 9.19
N SER A 158 0.35 -8.02 9.62
CA SER A 158 -0.46 -8.81 10.56
C SER A 158 -0.51 -8.24 11.98
N GLU A 159 0.40 -7.32 12.34
CA GLU A 159 0.38 -6.65 13.64
C GLU A 159 -0.47 -5.38 13.59
N VAL A 160 -1.37 -5.24 14.58
CA VAL A 160 -2.13 -4.00 14.80
C VAL A 160 -1.17 -2.97 15.40
N GLY A 161 -0.52 -2.18 14.56
CA GLY A 161 -0.03 -0.88 15.01
C GLY A 161 -1.22 -0.03 15.45
N SER A 162 -1.04 0.93 16.37
CA SER A 162 -2.12 1.87 16.74
C SER A 162 -2.68 2.68 15.56
N TRP A 163 -2.03 2.57 14.41
CA TRP A 163 -2.22 3.38 13.21
C TRP A 163 -2.65 2.58 11.96
N MET A 164 -2.65 1.24 12.00
CA MET A 164 -3.10 0.38 10.90
C MET A 164 -4.17 -0.59 11.42
N PRO A 165 -5.29 -0.83 10.70
CA PRO A 165 -6.22 -1.86 11.11
C PRO A 165 -5.49 -3.19 10.96
N GLY A 166 -5.77 -4.14 11.85
CA GLY A 166 -5.28 -5.49 11.60
C GLY A 166 -5.80 -5.99 10.24
N VAL A 167 -5.06 -6.88 9.58
CA VAL A 167 -5.45 -7.49 8.30
C VAL A 167 -6.92 -7.96 8.31
N HIS A 168 -7.35 -8.55 9.43
CA HIS A 168 -8.74 -8.99 9.66
C HIS A 168 -9.77 -7.85 9.58
N GLU A 169 -9.46 -6.69 10.15
CA GLU A 169 -10.32 -5.51 10.15
C GLU A 169 -10.36 -4.85 8.77
N LEU A 170 -9.20 -4.76 8.09
CA LEU A 170 -9.12 -4.27 6.72
C LEU A 170 -10.04 -5.09 5.80
N PHE A 171 -9.91 -6.42 5.82
CA PHE A 171 -10.74 -7.30 4.99
C PHE A 171 -12.20 -7.33 5.41
N GLY A 172 -12.51 -7.23 6.70
CA GLY A 172 -13.90 -7.10 7.17
C GLY A 172 -14.60 -5.84 6.64
N ARG A 173 -13.83 -4.77 6.41
CA ARG A 173 -14.31 -3.50 5.84
C ARG A 173 -14.27 -3.48 4.32
N ALA A 174 -13.34 -4.22 3.69
CA ALA A 174 -13.09 -4.21 2.25
C ALA A 174 -13.77 -5.37 1.50
N LYS A 175 -15.09 -5.52 1.63
CA LYS A 175 -15.82 -6.71 1.11
C LYS A 175 -15.74 -6.94 -0.41
N ARG A 176 -15.34 -5.94 -1.19
CA ARG A 176 -15.17 -6.02 -2.66
C ARG A 176 -13.73 -6.19 -3.09
N LEU A 177 -12.82 -6.40 -2.13
CA LEU A 177 -11.41 -6.59 -2.43
C LEU A 177 -11.23 -7.89 -3.22
N GLU A 178 -10.60 -7.80 -4.38
CA GLU A 178 -10.32 -8.95 -5.23
C GLU A 178 -8.83 -9.30 -5.20
N ARG A 179 -7.96 -8.31 -4.97
CA ARG A 179 -6.50 -8.47 -4.95
C ARG A 179 -5.89 -7.84 -3.71
N ALA A 180 -5.07 -8.59 -3.00
CA ALA A 180 -4.34 -8.08 -1.83
C ALA A 180 -2.88 -8.52 -1.85
N MET A 181 -2.03 -7.65 -1.32
CA MET A 181 -0.65 -7.96 -0.95
C MET A 181 -0.51 -7.87 0.57
N LEU A 182 0.04 -8.90 1.21
CA LEU A 182 0.17 -9.02 2.66
C LEU A 182 1.64 -9.17 3.04
N LEU A 183 2.06 -8.57 4.15
CA LEU A 183 3.32 -8.92 4.81
C LEU A 183 3.00 -9.52 6.16
N ASP A 184 3.41 -10.77 6.32
CA ASP A 184 3.25 -11.46 7.58
C ASP A 184 4.36 -11.02 8.54
N TRP A 185 4.13 -9.92 9.26
CA TRP A 185 5.10 -9.31 10.18
C TRP A 185 4.95 -9.83 11.62
N ARG A 186 4.59 -11.09 11.85
CA ARG A 186 4.53 -11.62 13.22
C ARG A 186 5.94 -11.83 13.77
N GLY A 187 6.56 -10.76 14.24
CA GLY A 187 7.92 -10.76 14.79
C GLY A 187 7.98 -11.44 16.15
N SER A 188 8.79 -12.50 16.28
CA SER A 188 9.40 -13.04 17.52
C SER A 188 8.53 -13.48 18.70
N HIS A 189 7.26 -13.14 18.76
CA HIS A 189 6.45 -13.41 19.95
C HIS A 189 5.93 -14.84 19.89
N ARG A 190 6.50 -15.70 20.74
CA ARG A 190 6.15 -17.12 20.99
C ARG A 190 4.66 -17.41 21.30
N ASN A 191 3.77 -16.42 21.24
CA ASN A 191 2.36 -16.53 21.61
C ASN A 191 1.38 -15.87 20.61
N LEU A 192 1.81 -15.46 19.42
CA LEU A 192 0.92 -14.74 18.49
C LEU A 192 -0.18 -15.61 17.86
N ASP A 193 -0.06 -16.94 17.91
CA ASP A 193 -1.08 -17.85 17.36
C ASP A 193 -2.47 -17.67 18.00
N HIS A 194 -2.53 -17.14 19.22
CA HIS A 194 -3.78 -16.82 19.91
C HIS A 194 -4.22 -15.35 19.76
N ILE A 195 -3.33 -14.47 19.30
CA ILE A 195 -3.53 -13.02 19.36
C ILE A 195 -3.88 -12.46 17.98
N THR A 196 -3.35 -13.02 16.91
CA THR A 196 -3.64 -12.55 15.55
C THR A 196 -4.84 -13.31 14.99
N PRO A 197 -6.04 -12.72 14.91
CA PRO A 197 -7.19 -13.36 14.30
C PRO A 197 -6.89 -13.71 12.84
N ILE A 198 -7.39 -14.86 12.41
CA ILE A 198 -7.26 -15.31 11.02
C ILE A 198 -8.21 -14.44 10.17
N PRO A 199 -7.69 -13.70 9.18
CA PRO A 199 -8.54 -12.93 8.30
C PRO A 199 -9.45 -13.82 7.45
N ASP A 200 -10.70 -13.38 7.25
CA ASP A 200 -11.57 -13.95 6.23
C ASP A 200 -11.22 -13.36 4.86
N ILE A 201 -10.59 -14.17 4.02
CA ILE A 201 -10.20 -13.81 2.65
C ILE A 201 -11.07 -14.53 1.60
N SER A 202 -12.26 -15.00 1.97
CA SER A 202 -13.18 -15.73 1.09
C SER A 202 -13.60 -14.97 -0.17
N HIS A 203 -13.49 -13.64 -0.16
CA HIS A 203 -13.83 -12.75 -1.26
C HIS A 203 -12.66 -12.48 -2.22
N LEU A 204 -11.42 -12.74 -1.80
CA LEU A 204 -10.22 -12.50 -2.63
C LEU A 204 -10.12 -13.52 -3.77
N ARG A 205 -9.64 -13.04 -4.92
CA ARG A 205 -9.28 -13.87 -6.09
C ARG A 205 -7.78 -14.00 -6.24
N PHE A 206 -7.02 -12.95 -5.90
CA PHE A 206 -5.57 -12.93 -6.02
C PHE A 206 -4.94 -12.49 -4.70
N LEU A 207 -3.94 -13.23 -4.24
CA LEU A 207 -3.25 -12.92 -2.99
C LEU A 207 -1.75 -13.05 -3.15
N THR A 208 -1.01 -12.00 -2.83
CA THR A 208 0.44 -12.05 -2.67
C THR A 208 0.78 -11.96 -1.19
N VAL A 209 1.57 -12.90 -0.65
CA VAL A 209 1.96 -12.92 0.77
C VAL A 209 3.47 -12.93 0.89
N PHE A 210 4.03 -11.96 1.59
CA PHE A 210 5.43 -11.90 1.97
C PHE A 210 5.61 -12.59 3.31
N VAL A 211 6.41 -13.65 3.32
CA VAL A 211 6.57 -14.53 4.48
C VAL A 211 8.03 -14.47 4.96
N PRO A 212 8.34 -13.70 6.01
CA PRO A 212 9.68 -13.67 6.58
C PRO A 212 9.92 -14.93 7.44
N LEU A 213 10.50 -15.98 6.84
CA LEU A 213 10.75 -17.26 7.54
C LEU A 213 11.88 -17.24 8.58
N ALA A 214 12.70 -16.20 8.60
CA ALA A 214 13.63 -15.94 9.68
C ALA A 214 13.83 -14.44 9.81
N TYR A 215 14.20 -14.00 11.01
CA TYR A 215 14.74 -12.66 11.23
C TYR A 215 15.89 -12.44 10.25
N THR A 216 15.64 -11.69 9.20
CA THR A 216 16.71 -11.02 8.48
C THR A 216 17.04 -9.80 9.30
N ASP A 217 18.30 -9.68 9.73
CA ASP A 217 18.79 -8.52 10.48
C ASP A 217 18.52 -7.16 9.80
N ARG A 218 18.06 -7.16 8.54
CA ARG A 218 17.65 -5.97 7.79
C ARG A 218 16.39 -5.26 8.30
N TYR A 219 15.57 -5.94 9.10
CA TYR A 219 14.30 -5.40 9.58
C TYR A 219 14.42 -5.01 11.07
N GLU A 220 15.36 -4.11 11.38
CA GLU A 220 15.77 -3.70 12.74
C GLU A 220 14.73 -2.88 13.53
N VAL A 221 13.50 -2.73 13.03
CA VAL A 221 12.55 -1.72 13.51
C VAL A 221 12.07 -1.93 14.97
N ARG A 222 12.28 -3.10 15.58
CA ARG A 222 11.88 -3.36 16.99
C ARG A 222 12.89 -4.09 17.87
N ARG A 223 14.19 -3.83 17.73
CA ARG A 223 15.17 -4.16 18.81
C ARG A 223 14.81 -3.53 20.18
N ALA A 224 13.89 -2.57 20.22
CA ALA A 224 13.51 -1.84 21.45
C ALA A 224 12.53 -2.59 22.39
N LEU A 225 11.78 -3.60 21.93
CA LEU A 225 10.68 -4.20 22.73
C LEU A 225 10.91 -5.65 23.17
N VAL A 226 11.87 -6.36 22.59
CA VAL A 226 12.22 -7.72 23.00
C VAL A 226 13.51 -7.66 23.80
N CYS A 227 13.47 -8.07 25.06
CA CYS A 227 14.67 -8.24 25.88
C CYS A 227 15.68 -9.09 25.10
N SER A 228 16.83 -8.51 24.77
CA SER A 228 17.84 -9.05 23.84
C SER A 228 18.47 -10.40 24.24
N LYS A 229 17.97 -11.06 25.28
CA LYS A 229 18.56 -12.28 25.86
C LYS A 229 17.90 -13.57 25.37
N ASP A 230 16.66 -13.52 24.89
CA ASP A 230 15.97 -14.73 24.44
C ASP A 230 16.27 -14.99 22.96
N LYS A 231 16.96 -16.11 22.69
CA LYS A 231 17.16 -16.59 21.33
C LYS A 231 15.80 -17.03 20.77
N VAL A 232 15.33 -16.33 19.74
CA VAL A 232 14.15 -16.74 18.98
C VAL A 232 14.44 -18.08 18.30
N ASP A 233 13.59 -19.07 18.54
CA ASP A 233 13.64 -20.35 17.85
C ASP A 233 13.15 -20.16 16.41
N LYS A 234 14.08 -20.25 15.45
CA LYS A 234 13.78 -20.02 14.04
C LYS A 234 12.88 -21.10 13.44
N VAL A 235 13.00 -22.35 13.91
CA VAL A 235 12.17 -23.46 13.43
C VAL A 235 10.73 -23.26 13.89
N GLU A 236 10.54 -23.01 15.19
CA GLU A 236 9.23 -22.75 15.79
C GLU A 236 8.54 -21.55 15.11
N THR A 237 9.30 -20.46 14.91
CA THR A 237 8.79 -19.25 14.23
C THR A 237 8.36 -19.56 12.80
N ALA A 238 9.19 -20.24 12.01
CA ALA A 238 8.87 -20.59 10.63
C ALA A 238 7.62 -21.50 10.54
N VAL A 239 7.49 -22.49 11.43
CA VAL A 239 6.33 -23.39 11.49
C VAL A 239 5.05 -22.62 11.84
N SER A 240 5.08 -21.74 12.85
CA SER A 240 3.92 -20.92 13.24
C SER A 240 3.49 -19.95 12.13
N VAL A 241 4.48 -19.35 11.45
CA VAL A 241 4.23 -18.45 10.33
C VAL A 241 3.52 -19.18 9.17
N LEU A 242 4.04 -20.33 8.79
CA LEU A 242 3.46 -21.18 7.74
C LEU A 242 2.09 -21.74 8.13
N ASP A 243 1.89 -22.14 9.38
CA ASP A 243 0.61 -22.69 9.85
C ASP A 243 -0.51 -21.65 9.83
N TRP A 244 -0.24 -20.42 10.27
CA TRP A 244 -1.21 -19.33 10.14
C TRP A 244 -1.44 -18.94 8.69
N THR A 245 -0.41 -18.91 7.84
CA THR A 245 -0.57 -18.68 6.40
C THR A 245 -1.51 -19.75 5.83
N ARG A 246 -1.33 -21.03 6.21
CA ARG A 246 -2.25 -22.12 5.85
C ARG A 246 -3.68 -21.84 6.31
N ARG A 247 -3.87 -21.50 7.58
CA ARG A 247 -5.21 -21.23 8.16
C ARG A 247 -5.90 -20.04 7.50
N MET A 248 -5.17 -18.98 7.14
CA MET A 248 -5.68 -17.86 6.34
C MET A 248 -6.08 -18.34 4.94
N LEU A 249 -5.20 -19.08 4.27
CA LEU A 249 -5.49 -19.63 2.95
C LEU A 249 -6.72 -20.54 2.97
N ASP A 250 -6.98 -21.28 4.06
CA ASP A 250 -8.18 -22.11 4.21
C ASP A 250 -9.50 -21.30 4.22
N THR A 251 -9.47 -19.99 4.53
CA THR A 251 -10.66 -19.13 4.43
C THR A 251 -10.90 -18.63 2.98
N GLY A 252 -9.88 -18.67 2.13
CA GLY A 252 -9.90 -18.15 0.76
C GLY A 252 -10.51 -19.11 -0.27
N VAL A 253 -11.83 -19.32 -0.21
CA VAL A 253 -12.55 -20.26 -1.09
C VAL A 253 -12.60 -19.86 -2.57
N ARG A 254 -12.27 -18.60 -2.91
CA ARG A 254 -12.30 -18.05 -4.28
C ARG A 254 -10.92 -17.72 -4.85
N LEU A 255 -9.84 -18.09 -4.15
CA LEU A 255 -8.48 -17.80 -4.59
C LEU A 255 -8.16 -18.56 -5.88
N GLU A 256 -7.89 -17.80 -6.94
CA GLU A 256 -7.44 -18.31 -8.24
C GLU A 256 -5.92 -18.43 -8.29
N GLU A 257 -5.23 -17.47 -7.66
CA GLU A 257 -3.77 -17.41 -7.62
C GLU A 257 -3.29 -16.92 -6.26
N VAL A 258 -2.32 -17.63 -5.69
CA VAL A 258 -1.63 -17.24 -4.47
C VAL A 258 -0.14 -17.21 -4.75
N VAL A 259 0.48 -16.05 -4.54
CA VAL A 259 1.93 -15.88 -4.69
C VAL A 259 2.54 -15.71 -3.30
N ILE A 260 3.33 -16.67 -2.86
CA ILE A 260 4.08 -16.58 -1.59
C ILE A 260 5.49 -16.13 -1.91
N ILE A 261 5.89 -14.95 -1.42
CA ILE A 261 7.23 -14.40 -1.57
C ILE A 261 8.02 -14.67 -0.30
N VAL A 262 9.14 -15.39 -0.45
CA VAL A 262 10.08 -15.68 0.65
C VAL A 262 11.50 -15.30 0.29
N ASN A 263 12.26 -14.88 1.29
CA ASN A 263 13.70 -14.70 1.14
C ASN A 263 14.40 -16.06 1.23
N GLY A 264 15.07 -16.49 0.17
CA GLY A 264 15.74 -17.80 0.11
C GLY A 264 16.81 -18.00 1.19
N LYS A 265 17.39 -16.90 1.71
CA LYS A 265 18.39 -16.94 2.79
C LYS A 265 17.76 -17.12 4.18
N SER A 266 16.46 -16.88 4.33
CA SER A 266 15.76 -16.98 5.61
C SER A 266 15.10 -18.34 5.84
N VAL A 267 15.09 -19.22 4.84
CA VAL A 267 14.48 -20.56 4.99
C VAL A 267 15.35 -21.44 5.88
N VAL A 268 14.72 -22.00 6.93
CA VAL A 268 15.36 -22.90 7.88
C VAL A 268 15.30 -24.32 7.34
N GLU A 269 16.45 -25.01 7.31
CA GLU A 269 16.53 -26.41 6.89
C GLU A 269 16.14 -27.33 8.05
N ASP A 270 14.83 -27.56 8.23
CA ASP A 270 14.28 -28.41 9.28
C ASP A 270 13.07 -29.22 8.77
N GLU A 271 12.92 -30.45 9.25
CA GLU A 271 11.85 -31.36 8.82
C GLU A 271 10.45 -30.87 9.24
N ALA A 272 10.31 -30.20 10.39
CA ALA A 272 9.03 -29.61 10.79
C ALA A 272 8.65 -28.44 9.88
N VAL A 273 9.62 -27.63 9.46
CA VAL A 273 9.42 -26.54 8.49
C VAL A 273 9.03 -27.10 7.12
N ARG A 274 9.67 -28.18 6.68
CA ARG A 274 9.31 -28.90 5.46
C ARG A 274 7.86 -29.42 5.51
N GLN A 275 7.46 -30.04 6.60
CA GLN A 275 6.08 -30.51 6.80
C GLN A 275 5.07 -29.35 6.82
N ALA A 276 5.43 -28.21 7.41
CA ALA A 276 4.61 -27.01 7.37
C ALA A 276 4.44 -26.47 5.94
N TRP A 277 5.51 -26.43 5.15
CA TRP A 277 5.45 -26.08 3.73
C TRP A 277 4.53 -27.01 2.94
N ALA A 278 4.64 -28.32 3.12
CA ALA A 278 3.79 -29.29 2.43
C ALA A 278 2.29 -29.04 2.68
N ARG A 279 1.93 -28.52 3.86
CA ARG A 279 0.54 -28.15 4.20
C ARG A 279 0.08 -26.85 3.52
N VAL A 280 1.00 -25.92 3.24
CA VAL A 280 0.71 -24.64 2.55
C VAL A 280 0.62 -24.83 1.03
N LEU A 281 1.46 -25.71 0.46
CA LEU A 281 1.62 -25.91 -0.98
C LEU A 281 0.48 -26.74 -1.60
N ARG A 282 -0.70 -26.14 -1.74
CA ARG A 282 -1.85 -26.69 -2.48
C ARG A 282 -1.86 -26.26 -3.96
N SER A 283 -2.80 -26.79 -4.74
CA SER A 283 -3.00 -26.35 -6.13
C SER A 283 -3.32 -24.85 -6.19
N GLY A 284 -2.69 -24.11 -7.10
CA GLY A 284 -2.87 -22.66 -7.26
C GLY A 284 -1.96 -21.79 -6.39
N VAL A 285 -1.12 -22.39 -5.54
CA VAL A 285 -0.07 -21.67 -4.80
C VAL A 285 1.25 -21.71 -5.58
N VAL A 286 1.75 -20.53 -5.92
CA VAL A 286 3.07 -20.29 -6.52
C VAL A 286 3.98 -19.71 -5.43
N VAL A 287 5.18 -20.24 -5.31
CA VAL A 287 6.20 -19.69 -4.41
C VAL A 287 7.24 -18.94 -5.24
N ARG A 288 7.34 -17.64 -4.99
CA ARG A 288 8.41 -16.80 -5.53
C ARG A 288 9.49 -16.63 -4.49
N VAL A 289 10.73 -16.80 -4.90
CA VAL A 289 11.86 -16.70 -3.97
C VAL A 289 12.81 -15.60 -4.37
N GLU A 290 13.09 -14.75 -3.40
CA GLU A 290 14.04 -13.65 -3.49
C GLU A 290 15.41 -14.07 -2.97
N GLY A 291 16.47 -13.70 -3.70
CA GLY A 291 17.85 -13.98 -3.31
C GLY A 291 18.36 -15.37 -3.72
N GLY A 292 19.50 -15.74 -3.14
CA GLY A 292 20.13 -17.04 -3.38
C GLY A 292 19.46 -18.13 -2.57
N TRP A 293 19.30 -19.31 -3.17
CA TRP A 293 18.59 -20.43 -2.56
C TRP A 293 19.46 -21.69 -2.58
N LYS A 294 19.41 -22.48 -1.51
CA LYS A 294 19.97 -23.83 -1.46
C LYS A 294 19.08 -24.80 -2.24
N GLU A 295 19.68 -25.71 -3.01
CA GLU A 295 18.98 -26.70 -3.82
C GLU A 295 18.07 -27.63 -3.00
N THR A 296 18.51 -28.00 -1.79
CA THR A 296 17.77 -28.80 -0.80
C THR A 296 16.35 -28.28 -0.54
N VAL A 297 16.20 -26.97 -0.41
CA VAL A 297 14.90 -26.37 -0.10
C VAL A 297 14.04 -26.23 -1.37
N LYS A 298 14.64 -26.10 -2.56
CA LYS A 298 13.87 -26.18 -3.83
C LYS A 298 13.23 -27.55 -4.01
N GLU A 299 13.95 -28.62 -3.65
CA GLU A 299 13.42 -29.98 -3.68
C GLU A 299 12.21 -30.15 -2.75
N TRP A 300 12.19 -29.45 -1.61
CA TRP A 300 11.07 -29.51 -0.66
C TRP A 300 9.80 -28.84 -1.19
N ILE A 301 9.94 -27.69 -1.85
CA ILE A 301 8.80 -26.92 -2.37
C ILE A 301 8.28 -27.50 -3.70
N GLY A 302 9.15 -28.21 -4.42
CA GLY A 302 8.83 -28.82 -5.70
C GLY A 302 9.06 -27.85 -6.87
N TRP A 303 9.86 -28.29 -7.84
CA TRP A 303 10.32 -27.51 -8.99
C TRP A 303 9.22 -26.76 -9.79
N PRO A 304 8.05 -27.33 -10.12
CA PRO A 304 7.10 -26.65 -11.00
C PRO A 304 6.37 -25.47 -10.34
N ARG A 305 6.56 -25.23 -9.04
CA ARG A 305 5.87 -24.17 -8.28
C ARG A 305 6.80 -23.07 -7.79
N VAL A 306 8.07 -23.12 -8.20
CA VAL A 306 9.11 -22.21 -7.77
C VAL A 306 9.51 -21.29 -8.91
N GLU A 307 9.26 -20.01 -8.72
CA GLU A 307 9.70 -18.96 -9.65
C GLU A 307 10.79 -18.11 -9.00
N ARG A 308 11.78 -17.70 -9.79
CA ARG A 308 12.74 -16.69 -9.36
C ARG A 308 12.04 -15.34 -9.44
N ALA A 309 12.04 -14.57 -8.36
CA ALA A 309 11.58 -13.19 -8.42
C ALA A 309 12.49 -12.40 -9.37
N GLU A 310 11.99 -12.01 -10.55
CA GLU A 310 12.73 -11.18 -11.48
C GLU A 310 12.88 -9.78 -10.89
N ARG A 311 14.12 -9.25 -10.83
CA ARG A 311 14.44 -7.89 -10.36
C ARG A 311 13.70 -6.74 -11.10
N ARG A 312 12.88 -7.05 -12.10
CA ARG A 312 12.17 -6.05 -12.91
C ARG A 312 10.98 -5.42 -12.19
N GLU A 313 10.47 -6.05 -11.14
CA GLU A 313 9.51 -5.43 -10.24
C GLU A 313 10.29 -4.65 -9.17
N GLY A 314 10.70 -3.42 -9.48
CA GLY A 314 11.27 -2.45 -8.51
C GLY A 314 10.29 -2.01 -7.43
N LEU A 315 9.34 -2.88 -7.06
CA LEU A 315 8.28 -2.68 -6.07
C LEU A 315 8.71 -3.11 -4.66
N TYR A 316 9.85 -3.80 -4.51
CA TYR A 316 10.22 -4.48 -3.26
C TYR A 316 11.57 -4.02 -2.66
N GLU A 317 12.06 -2.83 -3.02
CA GLU A 317 13.03 -2.13 -2.18
C GLU A 317 12.28 -1.44 -1.03
N LEU A 318 11.87 -2.26 -0.04
CA LEU A 318 11.41 -1.83 1.29
C LEU A 318 12.60 -1.77 2.24
#